data_AF-A0A1W5CZK2-F1
#
_entry.id   AF-A0A1W5CZK2-F1
#
_cell.length_a   1.000
_cell.length_b   1.000
_cell.length_c   1.000
_cell.angle_alpha   90.00
_cell.angle_beta   90.00
_cell.angle_gamma   90.00
#
_symmetry.space_group_name_H-M   'P 1'
#
loop_
_entity.id
_entity.type
_entity.pdbx_description
1 polymer ?
#
loop_
_entity_poly.entity_id
_entity_poly.type
_entity_poly.pdbx_seq_one_letter_code
_entity_poly.pdbx_strand_id
1 'polypeptide(L)'
;MDSINTQRVEKLLKKTEGRRISVVPANAPDGPEDAPTPGDIKNITEDTLHEADLAQIRLQEAKKENTRLKAELIPLRGELEAKDERITQLDELLMLAEQQVQQSCEATPLSSASLTTKRSANFPDTPVFTGEITDRKDISPKFEPWVLHVHDKLQMNQDHFETDAAKTAYVFIRLSGDAMDHINSYRAGDPNYFKTSDSVLNALREIYDNPNQRENARISFCELRQDTKTPFPQFFSEFIRLARYLQFPEIVLIEDLKEKVLPRMQKVLSESSEDFNTLTKLKDRLICLDNQQ
;
A
#
# COMPACT_ATOMS: atom_id res chain seq x y z
N MET A 1 -12.21 -28.93 -3.37
CA MET A 1 -13.30 -28.52 -2.45
C MET A 1 -14.50 -28.04 -3.27
N ASP A 2 -14.85 -28.73 -4.37
CA ASP A 2 -15.57 -28.09 -5.49
C ASP A 2 -16.99 -28.61 -5.72
N SER A 3 -17.50 -29.47 -4.83
CA SER A 3 -18.85 -30.04 -4.99
C SER A 3 -19.95 -29.20 -4.33
N ILE A 4 -19.61 -28.41 -3.29
CA ILE A 4 -20.60 -27.65 -2.50
C ILE A 4 -21.10 -26.40 -3.23
N ASN A 5 -20.28 -25.79 -4.09
CA ASN A 5 -20.65 -24.55 -4.77
C ASN A 5 -21.59 -24.78 -5.96
N THR A 6 -21.43 -25.88 -6.69
CA THR A 6 -22.27 -26.22 -7.86
C THR A 6 -23.71 -26.54 -7.45
N GLN A 7 -23.91 -27.26 -6.34
CA GLN A 7 -25.25 -27.56 -5.81
C GLN A 7 -26.01 -26.32 -5.32
N ARG A 8 -25.29 -25.28 -4.86
CA ARG A 8 -25.91 -24.05 -4.36
C ARG A 8 -26.46 -23.18 -5.49
N VAL A 9 -25.78 -23.19 -6.64
CA VAL A 9 -26.19 -22.46 -7.85
C VAL A 9 -27.40 -23.12 -8.53
N GLU A 10 -27.43 -24.45 -8.64
CA GLU A 10 -28.59 -25.16 -9.22
C GLU A 10 -29.86 -25.04 -8.35
N LYS A 11 -29.71 -24.95 -7.02
CA LYS A 11 -30.84 -24.78 -6.10
C LYS A 11 -31.45 -23.36 -6.18
N LEU A 12 -30.69 -22.37 -6.62
CA LEU A 12 -31.18 -21.00 -6.84
C LEU A 12 -31.90 -20.85 -8.17
N LEU A 13 -31.43 -21.51 -9.23
CA LEU A 13 -32.09 -21.53 -10.55
C LEU A 13 -33.45 -22.23 -10.53
N LYS A 14 -33.60 -23.35 -9.80
CA LYS A 14 -34.91 -24.01 -9.64
C LYS A 14 -35.94 -23.22 -8.81
N LYS A 15 -35.50 -22.23 -8.01
CA LYS A 15 -36.41 -21.42 -7.17
C LYS A 15 -37.10 -20.31 -7.97
N THR A 16 -36.58 -19.95 -9.14
CA THR A 16 -37.12 -18.87 -9.98
C THR A 16 -38.06 -19.34 -11.10
N GLU A 17 -38.04 -20.64 -11.46
CA GLU A 17 -38.90 -21.20 -12.52
C GLU A 17 -40.37 -21.42 -12.11
N GLY A 18 -40.72 -21.26 -10.83
CA GLY A 18 -42.01 -21.68 -10.26
C GLY A 18 -43.03 -20.58 -9.98
N ARG A 19 -42.71 -19.29 -10.19
CA ARG A 19 -43.66 -18.21 -9.86
C ARG A 19 -44.54 -17.87 -11.07
N ARG A 20 -45.44 -18.80 -11.42
CA ARG A 20 -46.65 -18.43 -12.19
C ARG A 20 -47.38 -17.38 -11.37
N ILE A 21 -47.50 -16.18 -11.91
CA ILE A 21 -48.31 -15.11 -11.34
C ILE A 21 -49.76 -15.60 -11.42
N SER A 22 -50.30 -16.03 -10.28
CA SER A 22 -51.72 -16.31 -10.12
C SER A 22 -52.45 -14.97 -10.12
N VAL A 23 -53.12 -14.66 -11.23
CA VAL A 23 -54.08 -13.55 -11.28
C VAL A 23 -55.33 -14.02 -10.54
N VAL A 24 -55.44 -13.62 -9.28
CA VAL A 24 -56.69 -13.68 -8.51
C VAL A 24 -57.58 -12.53 -9.01
N PRO A 25 -58.86 -12.76 -9.37
CA PRO A 25 -59.74 -11.67 -9.77
C PRO A 25 -60.16 -10.91 -8.51
N ALA A 26 -59.69 -9.67 -8.37
CA ALA A 26 -60.15 -8.77 -7.33
C ALA A 26 -61.38 -7.98 -7.84
N ASN A 27 -62.45 -8.13 -7.07
CA ASN A 27 -63.74 -7.44 -7.09
C ASN A 27 -63.76 -6.05 -7.74
N ALA A 28 -64.80 -5.83 -8.54
CA ALA A 28 -65.28 -4.52 -8.96
C ALA A 28 -65.70 -3.66 -7.76
N PRO A 29 -65.39 -2.36 -7.81
CA PRO A 29 -66.33 -1.33 -7.39
C PRO A 29 -66.69 -0.43 -8.58
N ASP A 30 -67.99 -0.23 -8.77
CA ASP A 30 -68.60 0.78 -9.64
C ASP A 30 -67.99 2.18 -9.41
N GLY A 31 -67.57 2.84 -10.49
CA GLY A 31 -67.13 4.23 -10.53
C GLY A 31 -66.55 4.56 -11.91
N PRO A 32 -66.80 5.75 -12.49
CA PRO A 32 -66.75 5.94 -13.93
C PRO A 32 -65.34 5.78 -14.50
N GLU A 33 -65.33 5.07 -15.61
CA GLU A 33 -64.26 4.79 -16.54
C GLU A 33 -63.64 6.10 -17.07
N ASP A 34 -62.61 6.62 -16.40
CA ASP A 34 -61.59 7.43 -17.08
C ASP A 34 -60.69 6.45 -17.83
N ALA A 35 -61.12 6.10 -19.05
CA ALA A 35 -60.27 5.41 -20.00
C ALA A 35 -59.00 6.25 -20.19
N PRO A 36 -57.79 5.67 -20.03
CA PRO A 36 -56.56 6.40 -20.26
C PRO A 36 -56.60 6.95 -21.69
N THR A 37 -56.54 8.26 -21.81
CA THR A 37 -56.59 8.94 -23.10
C THR A 37 -55.51 8.34 -24.02
N PRO A 38 -55.74 8.23 -25.35
CA PRO A 38 -54.79 7.58 -26.26
C PRO A 38 -53.33 8.10 -26.21
N GLY A 39 -53.10 9.28 -25.60
CA GLY A 39 -51.77 9.82 -25.32
C GLY A 39 -51.04 9.15 -24.13
N ASP A 40 -51.75 8.67 -23.12
CA ASP A 40 -51.16 8.10 -21.90
C ASP A 40 -50.62 6.68 -22.15
N ILE A 41 -51.32 5.89 -22.96
CA ILE A 41 -50.85 4.56 -23.41
C ILE A 41 -49.60 4.72 -24.31
N LYS A 42 -49.54 5.79 -25.11
CA LYS A 42 -48.40 6.06 -26.01
C LYS A 42 -47.12 6.36 -25.23
N ASN A 43 -47.20 7.21 -24.21
CA ASN A 43 -46.06 7.57 -23.36
C ASN A 43 -45.53 6.40 -22.54
N ILE A 44 -46.41 5.56 -21.96
CA ILE A 44 -45.99 4.38 -21.19
C ILE A 44 -45.26 3.37 -22.08
N THR A 45 -45.71 3.21 -23.33
CA THR A 45 -45.10 2.26 -24.28
C THR A 45 -43.75 2.76 -24.78
N GLU A 46 -43.60 4.07 -25.02
CA GLU A 46 -42.32 4.69 -25.42
C GLU A 46 -41.28 4.69 -24.28
N ASP A 47 -41.67 4.99 -23.04
CA ASP A 47 -40.77 4.90 -21.87
C ASP A 47 -40.31 3.46 -21.60
N THR A 48 -41.23 2.49 -21.71
CA THR A 48 -40.88 1.06 -21.53
C THR A 48 -39.99 0.55 -22.67
N LEU A 49 -40.17 1.04 -23.91
CA LEU A 49 -39.27 0.73 -25.03
C LEU A 49 -37.86 1.30 -24.79
N HIS A 50 -37.78 2.55 -24.33
CA HIS A 50 -36.49 3.21 -24.09
C HIS A 50 -35.70 2.54 -22.95
N GLU A 51 -36.38 2.07 -21.90
CA GLU A 51 -35.76 1.32 -20.81
C GLU A 51 -35.27 -0.06 -21.27
N ALA A 52 -36.02 -0.75 -22.11
CA ALA A 52 -35.62 -2.02 -22.71
C ALA A 52 -34.38 -1.89 -23.60
N ASP A 53 -34.29 -0.82 -24.41
CA ASP A 53 -33.12 -0.55 -25.24
C ASP A 53 -31.88 -0.22 -24.40
N LEU A 54 -32.03 0.54 -23.32
CA LEU A 54 -30.94 0.85 -22.40
C LEU A 54 -30.44 -0.42 -21.67
N ALA A 55 -31.36 -1.32 -21.28
CA ALA A 55 -31.01 -2.60 -20.68
C ALA A 55 -30.25 -3.51 -21.68
N GLN A 56 -30.64 -3.49 -22.96
CA GLN A 56 -29.97 -4.23 -24.03
C GLN A 56 -28.54 -3.73 -24.25
N ILE A 57 -28.32 -2.41 -24.24
CA ILE A 57 -26.99 -1.79 -24.35
C ILE A 57 -26.10 -2.23 -23.19
N ARG A 58 -26.59 -2.12 -21.94
CA ARG A 58 -25.86 -2.55 -20.74
C ARG A 58 -25.50 -4.04 -20.79
N LEU A 59 -26.42 -4.88 -21.27
CA LEU A 59 -26.17 -6.31 -21.43
C LEU A 59 -25.08 -6.58 -22.48
N GLN A 60 -25.05 -5.82 -23.57
CA GLN A 60 -24.04 -5.95 -24.61
C GLN A 60 -22.65 -5.48 -24.12
N GLU A 61 -22.59 -4.40 -23.36
CA GLU A 61 -21.37 -3.93 -22.70
C GLU A 61 -20.85 -4.96 -21.68
N ALA A 62 -21.73 -5.50 -20.83
CA ALA A 62 -21.37 -6.54 -19.88
C ALA A 62 -20.84 -7.81 -20.58
N LYS A 63 -21.39 -8.19 -21.74
CA LYS A 63 -20.88 -9.32 -22.54
C LYS A 63 -19.51 -9.04 -23.14
N LYS A 64 -19.27 -7.82 -23.64
CA LYS A 64 -17.94 -7.41 -24.14
C LYS A 64 -16.92 -7.46 -23.02
N GLU A 65 -17.26 -6.93 -21.86
CA GLU A 65 -16.41 -6.94 -20.68
C GLU A 65 -16.10 -8.37 -20.20
N ASN A 66 -17.10 -9.24 -20.14
CA ASN A 66 -16.90 -10.65 -19.79
C ASN A 66 -15.97 -11.37 -20.78
N THR A 67 -16.04 -11.01 -22.06
CA THR A 67 -15.14 -11.55 -23.10
C THR A 67 -13.72 -11.03 -22.91
N ARG A 68 -13.55 -9.74 -22.61
CA ARG A 68 -12.25 -9.13 -22.30
C ARG A 68 -11.60 -9.79 -21.08
N LEU A 69 -12.34 -9.88 -19.97
CA LEU A 69 -11.85 -10.51 -18.73
C LEU A 69 -11.48 -11.97 -18.94
N LYS A 70 -12.24 -12.73 -19.73
CA LYS A 70 -11.89 -14.11 -20.09
C LYS A 70 -10.59 -14.19 -20.91
N ALA A 71 -10.38 -13.25 -21.83
CA ALA A 71 -9.16 -13.19 -22.63
C ALA A 71 -7.91 -12.85 -21.77
N GLU A 72 -8.06 -12.06 -20.71
CA GLU A 72 -6.99 -11.77 -19.75
C GLU A 72 -6.73 -12.93 -18.76
N LEU A 73 -7.75 -13.72 -18.42
CA LEU A 73 -7.63 -14.81 -17.45
C LEU A 73 -6.82 -16.00 -17.98
N ILE A 74 -6.88 -16.26 -19.29
CA ILE A 74 -6.13 -17.34 -19.96
C ILE A 74 -4.60 -17.17 -19.82
N PRO A 75 -3.99 -16.04 -20.20
CA PRO A 75 -2.54 -15.86 -20.05
C PRO A 75 -2.10 -15.80 -18.59
N LEU A 76 -2.90 -15.21 -17.70
CA LEU A 76 -2.60 -15.18 -16.26
C LEU A 76 -2.56 -16.58 -15.65
N ARG A 77 -3.45 -17.49 -16.07
CA ARG A 77 -3.41 -18.90 -15.67
C ARG A 77 -2.14 -19.59 -16.15
N GLY A 78 -1.73 -19.35 -17.40
CA GLY A 78 -0.48 -19.90 -17.93
C GLY A 78 0.76 -19.39 -17.18
N GLU A 79 0.77 -18.11 -16.79
CA GLU A 79 1.86 -17.56 -15.97
C GLU A 79 1.91 -18.16 -14.56
N LEU A 80 0.75 -18.45 -13.97
CA LEU A 80 0.65 -19.13 -12.67
C LEU A 80 1.20 -20.56 -12.75
N GLU A 81 0.81 -21.32 -13.77
CA GLU A 81 1.32 -22.68 -14.00
C GLU A 81 2.85 -22.67 -14.21
N ALA A 82 3.38 -21.71 -14.97
CA ALA A 82 4.83 -21.54 -15.15
C ALA A 82 5.56 -21.10 -13.85
N LYS A 83 4.88 -20.43 -12.93
CA LYS A 83 5.43 -20.12 -11.60
C LYS A 83 5.44 -21.38 -10.72
N ASP A 84 4.40 -22.20 -10.76
CA ASP A 84 4.31 -23.46 -10.00
C ASP A 84 5.37 -24.48 -10.47
N GLU A 85 5.62 -24.57 -11.78
CA GLU A 85 6.72 -25.39 -12.32
C GLU A 85 8.09 -24.91 -11.84
N ARG A 86 8.32 -23.59 -11.78
CA ARG A 86 9.58 -23.03 -11.25
C ARG A 86 9.75 -23.29 -9.77
N ILE A 87 8.67 -23.24 -8.98
CA ILE A 87 8.71 -23.59 -7.56
C ILE A 87 9.11 -25.06 -7.41
N THR A 88 8.50 -25.95 -8.19
CA THR A 88 8.84 -27.39 -8.18
C THR A 88 10.30 -27.64 -8.54
N GLN A 89 10.84 -26.94 -9.55
CA GLN A 89 12.26 -27.03 -9.92
C GLN A 89 13.19 -26.52 -8.83
N LEU A 90 12.82 -25.45 -8.13
CA LEU A 90 13.60 -24.92 -7.01
C LEU A 90 13.61 -25.89 -5.81
N ASP A 91 12.48 -26.52 -5.51
CA ASP A 91 12.37 -27.52 -4.43
C ASP A 91 13.25 -28.76 -4.75
N GLU A 92 13.28 -29.21 -6.00
CA GLU A 92 14.16 -30.31 -6.42
C GLU A 92 15.65 -29.93 -6.32
N LEU A 93 16.01 -28.71 -6.75
CA LEU A 93 17.38 -28.22 -6.60
C LEU A 93 17.79 -28.07 -5.13
N LEU A 94 16.89 -27.64 -4.26
CA LEU A 94 17.13 -27.54 -2.83
C LEU A 94 17.39 -28.93 -2.22
N MET A 95 16.56 -29.91 -2.57
CA MET A 95 16.71 -31.31 -2.13
C MET A 95 18.06 -31.90 -2.57
N LEU A 96 18.48 -31.65 -3.82
CA LEU A 96 19.77 -32.10 -4.34
C LEU A 96 20.95 -31.44 -3.62
N ALA A 97 20.86 -30.13 -3.34
CA ALA A 97 21.88 -29.41 -2.60
C ALA A 97 22.02 -29.94 -1.16
N GLU A 98 20.89 -30.18 -0.48
CA GLU A 98 20.86 -30.79 0.85
C GLU A 98 21.47 -32.19 0.85
N GLN A 99 21.16 -33.01 -0.15
CA GLN A 99 21.73 -34.35 -0.29
C GLN A 99 23.25 -34.32 -0.54
N GLN A 100 23.75 -33.34 -1.31
CA GLN A 100 25.18 -33.17 -1.57
C GLN A 100 25.95 -32.72 -0.32
N VAL A 101 25.34 -31.87 0.51
CA VAL A 101 25.87 -31.48 1.83
C VAL A 101 25.91 -32.70 2.76
N GLN A 102 24.86 -33.51 2.78
CA GLN A 102 24.80 -34.72 3.61
C GLN A 102 25.84 -35.78 3.20
N GLN A 103 26.02 -36.02 1.90
CA GLN A 103 27.03 -36.96 1.39
C GLN A 103 28.47 -36.48 1.63
N SER A 104 28.71 -35.17 1.62
CA SER A 104 30.03 -34.61 1.97
C SER A 104 30.37 -34.76 3.45
N CYS A 105 29.37 -34.87 4.33
CA CYS A 105 29.56 -35.10 5.77
C CYS A 105 29.88 -36.57 6.13
N GLU A 106 29.49 -37.54 5.31
CA GLU A 106 29.64 -38.98 5.65
C GLU A 106 30.99 -39.60 5.22
N ALA A 107 31.78 -38.94 4.35
CA ALA A 107 33.04 -39.48 3.83
C ALA A 107 34.29 -39.14 4.68
N THR A 108 34.15 -38.55 5.86
CA THR A 108 35.28 -38.26 6.76
C THR A 108 34.92 -38.59 8.21
N PRO A 109 35.62 -39.52 8.91
CA PRO A 109 35.52 -39.60 10.35
C PRO A 109 36.35 -38.45 10.94
N LEU A 110 35.80 -37.24 10.94
CA LEU A 110 36.35 -36.12 11.69
C LEU A 110 35.31 -35.66 12.71
N SER A 111 35.66 -35.90 13.97
CA SER A 111 35.47 -35.00 15.11
C SER A 111 34.21 -34.12 15.06
N SER A 112 33.32 -34.33 16.03
CA SER A 112 32.27 -33.41 16.44
C SER A 112 32.84 -32.01 16.75
N ALA A 113 33.15 -31.24 15.72
CA ALA A 113 33.26 -29.81 15.83
C ALA A 113 31.82 -29.32 15.73
N SER A 114 31.26 -28.94 16.87
CA SER A 114 30.06 -28.11 16.88
C SER A 114 30.31 -26.96 15.90
N LEU A 115 29.57 -26.96 14.79
CA LEU A 115 29.49 -25.79 13.94
C LEU A 115 28.80 -24.73 14.78
N THR A 116 29.60 -23.97 15.54
CA THR A 116 29.15 -22.70 16.07
C THR A 116 28.96 -21.83 14.85
N THR A 117 27.74 -21.82 14.30
CA THR A 117 27.32 -20.79 13.36
C THR A 117 27.60 -19.47 14.07
N LYS A 118 28.66 -18.78 13.67
CA LYS A 118 29.03 -17.51 14.27
C LYS A 118 27.88 -16.56 13.94
N ARG A 119 27.02 -16.31 14.94
CA ARG A 119 25.97 -15.30 14.83
C ARG A 119 26.59 -13.97 14.41
N SER A 120 25.85 -13.21 13.62
CA SER A 120 26.20 -11.85 13.24
C SER A 120 26.51 -11.02 14.49
N ALA A 121 27.39 -10.03 14.35
CA ALA A 121 27.65 -9.09 15.41
C ALA A 121 26.33 -8.41 15.81
N ASN A 122 26.09 -8.29 17.12
CA ASN A 122 24.86 -7.70 17.63
C ASN A 122 24.78 -6.23 17.18
N PHE A 123 23.80 -5.90 16.33
CA PHE A 123 23.53 -4.53 15.94
C PHE A 123 22.98 -3.76 17.16
N PRO A 124 23.23 -2.45 17.32
CA PRO A 124 22.71 -1.70 18.46
C PRO A 124 21.19 -1.85 18.59
N ASP A 125 20.73 -2.05 19.83
CA ASP A 125 19.30 -2.08 20.10
C ASP A 125 18.72 -0.67 19.86
N THR A 126 17.60 -0.64 19.15
CA THR A 126 16.73 0.54 18.98
C THR A 126 16.41 1.17 20.39
N PRO A 127 15.96 2.43 20.50
CA PRO A 127 15.40 2.96 21.77
C PRO A 127 13.98 2.47 22.09
N VAL A 128 13.59 2.37 23.36
CA VAL A 128 12.20 2.03 23.75
C VAL A 128 11.24 3.13 23.30
N PHE A 129 10.11 2.74 22.71
CA PHE A 129 9.05 3.66 22.29
C PHE A 129 7.92 3.66 23.33
N THR A 130 7.68 4.81 23.94
CA THR A 130 6.65 4.99 24.98
C THR A 130 5.30 5.42 24.42
N GLY A 131 5.27 6.01 23.22
CA GLY A 131 4.08 6.66 22.68
C GLY A 131 3.80 8.06 23.25
N GLU A 132 4.61 8.53 24.19
CA GLU A 132 4.37 9.82 24.84
C GLU A 132 4.73 10.98 23.89
N ILE A 133 3.74 11.82 23.57
CA ILE A 133 3.95 13.08 22.85
C ILE A 133 4.26 14.16 23.89
N THR A 134 5.45 14.13 24.50
CA THR A 134 5.87 15.22 25.38
C THR A 134 6.35 16.42 24.56
N ASP A 135 5.91 17.62 24.91
CA ASP A 135 6.45 18.91 24.42
C ASP A 135 7.97 19.04 24.66
N ARG A 136 8.51 18.21 25.58
CA ARG A 136 9.92 18.07 25.86
C ARG A 136 10.56 17.12 24.82
N LYS A 137 11.20 17.74 23.82
CA LYS A 137 11.89 17.20 22.63
C LYS A 137 12.79 15.94 22.80
N ASP A 138 13.07 15.48 24.01
CA ASP A 138 14.23 14.61 24.30
C ASP A 138 13.93 13.23 24.93
N ILE A 139 12.67 12.83 25.17
CA ILE A 139 12.41 11.60 25.96
C ILE A 139 11.91 10.43 25.11
N SER A 140 11.06 10.64 24.11
CA SER A 140 10.53 9.59 23.25
C SER A 140 11.06 9.70 21.81
N PRO A 141 11.50 8.60 21.18
CA PRO A 141 11.87 8.63 19.78
C PRO A 141 10.62 8.90 18.93
N LYS A 142 10.76 9.72 17.89
CA LYS A 142 9.69 9.91 16.89
C LYS A 142 9.33 8.56 16.27
N PHE A 143 8.03 8.32 16.07
CA PHE A 143 7.51 7.04 15.61
C PHE A 143 8.15 6.57 14.29
N GLU A 144 8.13 7.39 13.24
CA GLU A 144 8.69 7.03 11.92
C GLU A 144 10.19 6.62 11.97
N PRO A 145 11.11 7.43 12.51
CA PRO A 145 12.50 7.00 12.71
C PRO A 145 12.66 5.73 13.56
N TRP A 146 11.79 5.55 14.57
CA TRP A 146 11.83 4.36 15.41
C TRP A 146 11.47 3.09 14.64
N VAL A 147 10.43 3.14 13.80
CA VAL A 147 10.02 2.02 12.93
C VAL A 147 11.16 1.61 12.00
N LEU A 148 11.84 2.57 11.39
CA LEU A 148 13.01 2.31 10.53
C LEU A 148 14.11 1.58 11.30
N HIS A 149 14.48 2.05 12.49
CA HIS A 149 15.50 1.40 13.31
C HIS A 149 15.10 -0.03 13.74
N VAL A 150 13.82 -0.29 13.98
CA VAL A 150 13.32 -1.65 14.27
C VAL A 150 13.51 -2.56 13.05
N HIS A 151 13.13 -2.09 11.85
CA HIS A 151 13.35 -2.84 10.61
C HIS A 151 14.83 -3.13 10.37
N ASP A 152 15.69 -2.12 10.52
CA ASP A 152 17.13 -2.28 10.35
C ASP A 152 17.71 -3.33 11.31
N LYS A 153 17.29 -3.31 12.59
CA LYS A 153 17.72 -4.31 13.58
C LYS A 153 17.29 -5.72 13.19
N LEU A 154 16.01 -5.89 12.83
CA LEU A 154 15.47 -7.20 12.45
C LEU A 154 16.12 -7.73 11.16
N GLN A 155 16.54 -6.83 10.26
CA GLN A 155 17.22 -7.18 9.02
C GLN A 155 18.71 -7.50 9.23
N MET A 156 19.43 -6.71 10.04
CA MET A 156 20.87 -6.90 10.26
C MET A 156 21.17 -8.09 11.18
N ASN A 157 20.26 -8.44 12.07
CA ASN A 157 20.36 -9.62 12.94
C ASN A 157 19.29 -10.67 12.62
N GLN A 158 19.02 -10.94 11.32
CA GLN A 158 18.06 -11.96 10.91
C GLN A 158 18.35 -13.34 11.53
N ASP A 159 19.62 -13.69 11.67
CA ASP A 159 20.10 -14.93 12.31
C ASP A 159 19.89 -14.97 13.84
N HIS A 160 19.49 -13.84 14.45
CA HIS A 160 19.07 -13.79 15.86
C HIS A 160 17.54 -13.89 16.00
N PHE A 161 16.79 -13.63 14.92
CA PHE A 161 15.33 -13.59 14.88
C PHE A 161 14.77 -14.50 13.78
N GLU A 162 15.07 -15.80 13.88
CA GLU A 162 14.73 -16.80 12.86
C GLU A 162 13.22 -16.96 12.62
N THR A 163 12.38 -16.62 13.61
CA THR A 163 10.92 -16.79 13.54
C THR A 163 10.19 -15.46 13.64
N ASP A 164 9.01 -15.37 13.03
CA ASP A 164 8.16 -14.18 13.17
C ASP A 164 7.71 -13.96 14.62
N ALA A 165 7.58 -15.02 15.41
CA ALA A 165 7.35 -14.93 16.84
C ALA A 165 8.51 -14.22 17.57
N ALA A 166 9.77 -14.52 17.23
CA ALA A 166 10.94 -13.86 17.79
C ALA A 166 11.02 -12.38 17.37
N LYS A 167 10.73 -12.07 16.11
CA LYS A 167 10.64 -10.67 15.63
C LYS A 167 9.54 -9.90 16.36
N THR A 168 8.37 -10.50 16.53
CA THR A 168 7.22 -9.92 17.22
C THR A 168 7.53 -9.68 18.70
N ALA A 169 8.13 -10.66 19.37
CA ALA A 169 8.58 -10.52 20.76
C ALA A 169 9.61 -9.40 20.92
N TYR A 170 10.55 -9.27 19.96
CA TYR A 170 11.47 -8.14 19.93
C TYR A 170 10.70 -6.81 19.85
N VAL A 171 9.74 -6.64 18.94
CA VAL A 171 8.96 -5.39 18.89
C VAL A 171 8.27 -5.11 20.22
N PHE A 172 7.67 -6.11 20.88
CA PHE A 172 6.99 -5.91 22.17
C PHE A 172 7.92 -5.46 23.30
N ILE A 173 9.13 -6.02 23.44
CA ILE A 173 10.07 -5.58 24.49
C ILE A 173 10.57 -4.15 24.26
N ARG A 174 10.30 -3.59 23.09
CA ARG A 174 10.69 -2.24 22.69
C ARG A 174 9.56 -1.23 22.77
N LEU A 175 8.41 -1.65 23.29
CA LEU A 175 7.28 -0.79 23.63
C LEU A 175 7.16 -0.61 25.14
N SER A 176 6.70 0.55 25.55
CA SER A 176 6.32 0.85 26.93
C SER A 176 5.23 1.93 26.94
N GLY A 177 4.75 2.31 28.12
CA GLY A 177 3.73 3.36 28.29
C GLY A 177 2.50 3.19 27.40
N ASP A 178 1.98 4.31 26.90
CA ASP A 178 0.78 4.40 26.06
C ASP A 178 0.86 3.49 24.82
N ALA A 179 2.04 3.37 24.20
CA ALA A 179 2.23 2.49 23.05
C ALA A 179 1.97 1.01 23.40
N MET A 180 2.45 0.57 24.57
CA MET A 180 2.22 -0.79 25.04
C MET A 180 0.77 -1.00 25.47
N ASP A 181 0.14 -0.01 26.11
CA ASP A 181 -1.26 -0.09 26.54
C ASP A 181 -2.22 -0.19 25.35
N HIS A 182 -1.96 0.55 24.27
CA HIS A 182 -2.70 0.41 23.01
C HIS A 182 -2.55 -0.99 22.42
N ILE A 183 -1.32 -1.51 22.31
CA ILE A 183 -1.09 -2.86 21.79
C ILE A 183 -1.74 -3.94 22.67
N ASN A 184 -1.71 -3.80 23.99
CA ASN A 184 -2.38 -4.71 24.90
C ASN A 184 -3.90 -4.70 24.74
N SER A 185 -4.49 -3.56 24.35
CA SER A 185 -5.93 -3.44 24.08
C SER A 185 -6.37 -4.33 22.91
N TYR A 186 -5.57 -4.46 21.85
CA TYR A 186 -5.85 -5.42 20.75
C TYR A 186 -5.74 -6.88 21.20
N ARG A 187 -4.88 -7.16 22.18
CA ARG A 187 -4.62 -8.52 22.68
C ARG A 187 -5.60 -8.95 23.78
N ALA A 188 -6.50 -8.07 24.20
CA ALA A 188 -7.54 -8.33 25.20
C ALA A 188 -8.60 -9.30 24.63
N GLY A 189 -8.26 -10.58 24.54
CA GLY A 189 -9.12 -11.65 24.03
C GLY A 189 -8.39 -12.68 23.17
N ASP A 190 -7.27 -12.29 22.54
CA ASP A 190 -6.39 -13.18 21.79
C ASP A 190 -4.91 -12.84 22.07
N PRO A 191 -4.20 -13.64 22.90
CA PRO A 191 -2.78 -13.44 23.16
C PRO A 191 -1.91 -13.48 21.90
N ASN A 192 -2.40 -14.15 20.85
CA ASN A 192 -1.73 -14.36 19.57
C ASN A 192 -2.34 -13.48 18.45
N TYR A 193 -3.02 -12.38 18.78
CA TYR A 193 -3.62 -11.48 17.80
C TYR A 193 -2.63 -11.04 16.71
N PHE A 194 -1.41 -10.68 17.10
CA PHE A 194 -0.33 -10.33 16.19
C PHE A 194 0.50 -11.57 15.84
N LYS A 195 0.53 -11.93 14.55
CA LYS A 195 1.32 -13.06 14.03
C LYS A 195 2.72 -12.66 13.57
N THR A 196 2.89 -11.38 13.21
CA THR A 196 4.12 -10.85 12.62
C THR A 196 4.47 -9.51 13.25
N SER A 197 5.76 -9.16 13.25
CA SER A 197 6.23 -7.83 13.68
C SER A 197 5.55 -6.70 12.89
N ASP A 198 5.32 -6.91 11.60
CA ASP A 198 4.67 -5.91 10.74
C ASP A 198 3.23 -5.62 11.16
N SER A 199 2.47 -6.64 11.62
CA SER A 199 1.12 -6.41 12.14
C SER A 199 1.10 -5.54 13.40
N VAL A 200 2.10 -5.68 14.28
CA VAL A 200 2.26 -4.80 15.46
C VAL A 200 2.59 -3.37 15.02
N LEU A 201 3.56 -3.22 14.10
CA LEU A 201 3.98 -1.91 13.60
C LEU A 201 2.86 -1.18 12.85
N ASN A 202 2.02 -1.91 12.11
CA ASN A 202 0.85 -1.36 11.43
C ASN A 202 -0.18 -0.82 12.42
N ALA A 203 -0.49 -1.56 13.50
CA ALA A 203 -1.41 -1.09 14.54
C ALA A 203 -0.88 0.17 15.24
N LEU A 204 0.43 0.26 15.50
CA LEU A 204 1.03 1.48 16.02
C LEU A 204 0.96 2.64 15.01
N ARG A 205 1.11 2.35 13.72
CA ARG A 205 1.03 3.36 12.66
C ARG A 205 -0.35 4.01 12.60
N GLU A 206 -1.42 3.25 12.82
CA GLU A 206 -2.78 3.80 12.88
C GLU A 206 -2.96 4.88 13.97
N ILE A 207 -2.17 4.82 15.04
CA ILE A 207 -2.30 5.71 16.21
C ILE A 207 -1.28 6.85 16.16
N TYR A 208 -0.03 6.54 15.81
CA TYR A 208 1.12 7.43 15.97
C TYR A 208 1.64 8.02 14.67
N ASP A 209 1.23 7.48 13.52
CA ASP A 209 1.52 8.13 12.25
C ASP A 209 0.68 9.38 12.09
N ASN A 210 1.19 10.33 11.31
CA ASN A 210 0.43 11.52 10.98
C ASN A 210 -0.42 11.20 9.73
N PRO A 211 -1.74 10.95 9.85
CA PRO A 211 -2.57 10.60 8.69
C PRO A 211 -2.60 11.72 7.65
N ASN A 212 -2.32 12.95 8.07
CA ASN A 212 -2.27 14.13 7.22
C ASN A 212 -0.85 14.48 6.78
N GLN A 213 0.15 13.60 6.91
CA GLN A 213 1.55 13.92 6.60
C GLN A 213 1.72 14.41 5.16
N ARG A 214 1.05 13.77 4.20
CA ARG A 214 1.08 14.18 2.79
C ARG A 214 0.43 15.55 2.59
N GLU A 215 -0.71 15.80 3.25
CA GLU A 215 -1.43 17.07 3.13
C GLU A 215 -0.69 18.21 3.82
N ASN A 216 -0.16 17.98 5.02
CA ASN A 216 0.71 18.91 5.73
C ASN A 216 1.98 19.21 4.93
N ALA A 217 2.57 18.20 4.29
CA ALA A 217 3.70 18.38 3.40
C ALA A 217 3.31 19.21 2.18
N ARG A 218 2.11 19.01 1.62
CA ARG A 218 1.59 19.79 0.49
C ARG A 218 1.43 21.26 0.86
N ILE A 219 0.76 21.54 1.98
CA ILE A 219 0.58 22.91 2.50
C ILE A 219 1.95 23.56 2.74
N SER A 220 2.82 22.89 3.49
CA SER A 220 4.17 23.39 3.79
C SER A 220 5.00 23.62 2.53
N PHE A 221 4.87 22.75 1.52
CA PHE A 221 5.61 22.85 0.26
C PHE A 221 5.11 24.02 -0.59
N CYS A 222 3.79 24.28 -0.60
CA CYS A 222 3.22 25.45 -1.27
C CYS A 222 3.71 26.76 -0.65
N GLU A 223 3.86 26.80 0.67
CA GLU A 223 4.33 27.99 1.41
C GLU A 223 5.85 28.15 1.41
N LEU A 224 6.60 27.06 1.22
CA LEU A 224 8.05 27.05 1.27
C LEU A 224 8.65 27.96 0.18
N ARG A 225 9.37 28.99 0.63
CA ARG A 225 10.20 29.87 -0.21
C ARG A 225 11.53 30.13 0.50
N GLN A 226 12.60 30.30 -0.25
CA GLN A 226 13.90 30.65 0.29
C GLN A 226 13.83 32.09 0.82
N ASP A 227 14.12 32.26 2.11
CA ASP A 227 14.26 33.57 2.73
C ASP A 227 15.71 34.07 2.64
N THR A 228 15.94 35.35 2.93
CA THR A 228 17.27 35.98 2.82
C THR A 228 18.25 35.60 3.92
N LYS A 229 17.79 34.93 4.98
CA LYS A 229 18.59 34.49 6.13
C LYS A 229 18.96 33.01 6.03
N THR A 230 18.23 32.23 5.25
CA THR A 230 18.44 30.79 5.07
C THR A 230 19.31 30.52 3.85
N PRO A 231 20.52 29.94 4.04
CA PRO A 231 21.37 29.53 2.94
C PRO A 231 20.66 28.52 2.03
N PHE A 232 20.98 28.55 0.74
CA PHE A 232 20.36 27.66 -0.24
C PHE A 232 20.44 26.17 0.13
N PRO A 233 21.58 25.62 0.64
CA PRO A 233 21.64 24.22 1.01
C PRO A 233 20.63 23.81 2.10
N GLN A 234 20.39 24.70 3.07
CA GLN A 234 19.41 24.46 4.13
C GLN A 234 17.99 24.51 3.60
N PHE A 235 17.67 25.51 2.79
CA PHE A 235 16.37 25.61 2.10
C PHE A 235 16.11 24.39 1.19
N PHE A 236 17.10 23.98 0.39
CA PHE A 236 17.00 22.86 -0.53
C PHE A 236 16.80 21.52 0.20
N SER A 237 17.42 21.35 1.37
CA SER A 237 17.17 20.19 2.23
C SER A 237 15.69 20.09 2.64
N GLU A 238 15.09 21.21 3.07
CA GLU A 238 13.66 21.25 3.41
C GLU A 238 12.76 21.05 2.19
N PHE A 239 13.12 21.64 1.05
CA PHE A 239 12.42 21.46 -0.22
C PHE A 239 12.35 19.99 -0.63
N ILE A 240 13.49 19.28 -0.62
CA ILE A 240 13.54 17.84 -0.95
C ILE A 240 12.80 17.00 0.10
N ARG A 241 12.94 17.35 1.39
CA ARG A 241 12.27 16.64 2.48
C ARG A 241 10.74 16.64 2.27
N LEU A 242 10.17 17.79 1.90
CA LEU A 242 8.73 17.93 1.62
C LEU A 242 8.34 17.26 0.29
N ALA A 243 9.13 17.45 -0.77
CA ALA A 243 8.88 16.87 -2.10
C ALA A 243 8.78 15.34 -2.08
N ARG A 244 9.55 14.66 -1.21
CA ARG A 244 9.50 13.19 -1.06
C ARG A 244 8.10 12.66 -0.70
N TYR A 245 7.35 13.37 0.13
CA TYR A 245 5.99 12.98 0.50
C TYR A 245 4.99 13.19 -0.63
N LEU A 246 5.28 14.10 -1.57
CA LEU A 246 4.39 14.49 -2.65
C LEU A 246 4.59 13.64 -3.91
N GLN A 247 5.78 13.04 -4.07
CA GLN A 247 6.17 12.21 -5.21
C GLN A 247 5.97 12.91 -6.57
N PHE A 248 6.25 14.21 -6.61
CA PHE A 248 6.13 14.97 -7.85
C PHE A 248 7.16 14.53 -8.90
N PRO A 249 6.79 14.56 -10.20
CA PRO A 249 7.76 14.39 -11.27
C PRO A 249 8.88 15.43 -11.16
N GLU A 250 10.11 15.03 -11.51
CA GLU A 250 11.29 15.91 -11.38
C GLU A 250 11.13 17.24 -12.13
N ILE A 251 10.46 17.24 -13.29
CA ILE A 251 10.17 18.46 -14.06
C ILE A 251 9.34 19.48 -13.25
N VAL A 252 8.38 19.02 -12.45
CA VAL A 252 7.58 19.90 -11.58
C VAL A 252 8.47 20.48 -10.48
N LEU A 253 9.34 19.66 -9.90
CA LEU A 253 10.28 20.11 -8.87
C LEU A 253 11.29 21.13 -9.39
N ILE A 254 11.72 21.02 -10.65
CA ILE A 254 12.61 21.98 -11.30
C ILE A 254 11.93 23.35 -11.41
N GLU A 255 10.70 23.40 -11.93
CA GLU A 255 9.96 24.65 -12.07
C GLU A 255 9.62 25.26 -10.70
N ASP A 256 9.16 24.43 -9.76
CA ASP A 256 8.90 24.88 -8.39
C ASP A 256 10.15 25.45 -7.71
N LEU A 257 11.30 24.82 -7.89
CA LEU A 257 12.56 25.27 -7.31
C LEU A 257 12.98 26.63 -7.90
N LYS A 258 12.85 26.81 -9.22
CA LYS A 258 13.11 28.11 -9.88
C LYS A 258 12.25 29.23 -9.29
N GLU A 259 10.99 28.96 -8.98
CA GLU A 259 10.06 29.96 -8.43
C GLU A 259 10.22 30.22 -6.92
N LYS A 260 10.80 29.26 -6.19
CA LYS A 260 10.87 29.31 -4.72
C LYS A 260 12.21 29.81 -4.18
N VAL A 261 13.27 29.89 -4.99
CA VAL A 261 14.56 30.49 -4.59
C VAL A 261 14.49 32.02 -4.52
N LEU A 262 15.55 32.67 -4.01
CA LEU A 262 15.58 34.12 -3.87
C LEU A 262 15.45 34.87 -5.20
N PRO A 263 14.76 36.04 -5.24
CA PRO A 263 14.51 36.78 -6.49
C PRO A 263 15.76 37.08 -7.34
N ARG A 264 16.91 37.35 -6.70
CA ARG A 264 18.17 37.57 -7.41
C ARG A 264 18.64 36.33 -8.17
N MET A 265 18.43 35.14 -7.59
CA MET A 265 18.81 33.87 -8.20
C MET A 265 17.84 33.56 -9.34
N GLN A 266 16.54 33.80 -9.14
CA GLN A 266 15.53 33.70 -10.21
C GLN A 266 15.92 34.54 -11.42
N LYS A 267 16.29 35.81 -11.20
CA LYS A 267 16.72 36.71 -12.27
C LYS A 267 17.90 36.15 -13.06
N VAL A 268 18.94 35.67 -12.38
CA VAL A 268 20.12 35.08 -13.03
C VAL A 268 19.76 33.80 -13.78
N LEU A 269 18.83 33.00 -13.28
CA LEU A 269 18.35 31.81 -13.97
C LEU A 269 17.53 32.16 -15.22
N SER A 270 16.70 33.20 -15.17
CA SER A 270 15.92 33.66 -16.34
C SER A 270 16.78 34.31 -17.42
N GLU A 271 17.91 34.92 -17.05
CA GLU A 271 18.89 35.49 -17.98
C GLU A 271 19.87 34.44 -18.52
N SER A 272 19.90 33.24 -17.93
CA SER A 272 20.74 32.14 -18.36
C SER A 272 20.17 31.47 -19.61
N SER A 273 21.01 31.16 -20.59
CA SER A 273 20.66 30.30 -21.73
C SER A 273 20.83 28.80 -21.42
N GLU A 274 21.07 28.45 -20.15
CA GLU A 274 21.38 27.09 -19.72
C GLU A 274 20.10 26.27 -19.48
N ASP A 275 20.03 25.09 -20.09
CA ASP A 275 18.91 24.18 -19.92
C ASP A 275 19.06 23.35 -18.64
N PHE A 276 18.25 23.68 -17.64
CA PHE A 276 18.14 22.93 -16.38
C PHE A 276 17.19 21.74 -16.53
N ASN A 277 17.65 20.69 -17.21
CA ASN A 277 16.85 19.48 -17.48
C ASN A 277 16.85 18.45 -16.33
N THR A 278 17.66 18.66 -15.29
CA THR A 278 17.67 17.82 -14.08
C THR A 278 17.75 18.70 -12.84
N LEU A 279 17.17 18.21 -11.74
CA LEU A 279 17.17 18.91 -10.46
C LEU A 279 18.59 19.06 -9.92
N THR A 280 19.46 18.08 -10.17
CA THR A 280 20.88 18.13 -9.80
C THR A 280 21.60 19.31 -10.45
N LYS A 281 21.44 19.50 -11.77
CA LYS A 281 22.08 20.63 -12.48
C LYS A 281 21.60 21.98 -11.94
N LEU A 282 20.29 22.11 -11.72
CA LEU A 282 19.71 23.34 -11.17
C LEU A 282 20.25 23.61 -9.75
N LYS A 283 20.27 22.59 -8.89
CA LYS A 283 20.80 22.66 -7.53
C LYS A 283 22.27 23.09 -7.52
N ASP A 284 23.11 22.49 -8.35
CA ASP A 284 24.54 22.81 -8.39
C ASP A 284 24.77 24.26 -8.85
N ARG A 285 23.99 24.74 -9.84
CA ARG A 285 24.01 26.15 -10.26
C ARG A 285 23.58 27.08 -9.13
N LEU A 286 22.51 26.74 -8.41
CA LEU A 286 21.99 27.53 -7.29
C LEU A 286 22.97 27.59 -6.11
N ILE A 287 23.70 26.50 -5.82
CA ILE A 287 24.78 26.51 -4.82
C ILE A 287 25.86 27.51 -5.21
N CYS A 288 26.28 27.52 -6.48
CA CYS A 288 27.27 28.49 -6.97
C CYS A 288 26.78 29.95 -6.81
N LEU A 289 25.51 30.21 -7.11
CA LEU A 289 24.92 31.55 -6.96
C LEU A 289 24.77 31.99 -5.51
N ASP A 290 24.50 31.05 -4.60
CA ASP A 290 24.35 31.35 -3.17
C ASP A 290 25.69 31.75 -2.55
N ASN A 291 26.79 31.11 -2.96
CA ASN A 291 28.15 31.40 -2.49
C ASN A 291 28.76 32.71 -3.05
N GLN A 292 28.12 33.35 -4.02
CA GLN A 292 28.57 34.63 -4.61
C GLN A 292 28.02 35.86 -3.86
N GLN A 293 27.42 35.65 -2.68
CA GLN A 293 26.90 36.70 -1.78
C GLN A 293 28.00 37.39 -0.98
#